data_AF-A0A2R7Y9L1-F1
#
_entry.id   AF-A0A2R7Y9L1-F1
#
_cell.length_a   1.000
_cell.length_b   1.000
_cell.length_c   1.000
_cell.angle_alpha   90.00
_cell.angle_beta   90.00
_cell.angle_gamma   90.00
#
_symmetry.space_group_name_H-M   'P 1'
#
loop_
_entity.id
_entity.type
_entity.pdbx_description
1 polymer ?
#
loop_
_entity_poly.entity_id
_entity_poly.type
_entity_poly.pdbx_seq_one_letter_code
_entity_poly.pdbx_strand_id
1 'polypeptide(L)'
;MDRKKMLIASLSIVALAVAMMAVYPAVSASQSSNWKGNQNVLPPWGNGNAETVPNGWPRWMAHGRGCFGLLEVSEAFKNKVLDIAKSDKDVQSLLNDGYSVTGVRPVVKAVVGEDGSVTMKATGAILTLSKDSARAIVKVDLENAKVTGITILTKTTITKP
;
A
#
# COMPACT_ATOMS: atom_id res chain seq x y z
N MET A 1 11.82 8.36 -52.72
CA MET A 1 10.78 8.44 -51.68
C MET A 1 10.40 9.90 -51.51
N ASP A 2 9.19 10.29 -51.89
CA ASP A 2 8.78 11.69 -52.00
C ASP A 2 8.74 12.38 -50.63
N ARG A 3 9.37 13.56 -50.51
CA ARG A 3 9.39 14.37 -49.27
C ARG A 3 7.99 14.66 -48.71
N LYS A 4 6.96 14.67 -49.58
CA LYS A 4 5.54 14.81 -49.19
C LYS A 4 4.96 13.57 -48.50
N LYS A 5 5.41 12.37 -48.86
CA LYS A 5 4.97 11.11 -48.22
C LYS A 5 5.61 10.92 -46.84
N MET A 6 6.81 11.50 -46.62
CA MET A 6 7.52 11.45 -45.34
C MET A 6 6.89 12.36 -44.27
N LEU A 7 6.36 13.53 -44.66
CA LEU A 7 5.67 14.46 -43.76
C LEU A 7 4.31 13.94 -43.26
N ILE A 8 3.58 13.20 -44.10
CA ILE A 8 2.29 12.60 -43.72
C ILE A 8 2.49 11.45 -42.73
N ALA A 9 3.57 10.67 -42.88
CA ALA A 9 3.91 9.61 -41.94
C ALA A 9 4.39 10.14 -40.56
N SER A 10 5.01 11.32 -40.50
CA SER A 10 5.41 11.93 -39.22
C SER A 10 4.25 12.57 -38.45
N LEU A 11 3.21 13.06 -39.15
CA LEU A 11 2.04 13.68 -38.51
C LEU A 11 1.09 12.66 -37.87
N SER A 12 1.01 11.43 -38.40
CA SER A 12 0.15 10.38 -37.81
C SER A 12 0.67 9.86 -36.47
N ILE A 13 1.99 9.91 -36.23
CA ILE A 13 2.60 9.45 -34.97
C ILE A 13 2.37 10.47 -33.83
N VAL A 14 2.33 11.78 -34.14
CA VAL A 14 2.10 12.82 -33.12
C VAL A 14 0.63 12.83 -32.66
N ALA A 15 -0.33 12.49 -33.53
CA ALA A 15 -1.75 12.43 -33.17
C ALA A 15 -2.08 11.31 -32.16
N LEU A 16 -1.30 10.22 -32.12
CA LEU A 16 -1.49 9.12 -31.16
C LEU A 16 -0.90 9.41 -29.78
N ALA A 17 0.06 10.34 -29.67
CA ALA A 17 0.66 10.71 -28.38
C ALA A 17 -0.21 11.69 -27.56
N VAL A 18 -1.10 12.45 -28.21
CA VAL A 18 -1.98 13.42 -27.52
C VAL A 18 -3.28 12.78 -27.02
N ALA A 19 -3.71 11.66 -27.62
CA ALA A 19 -4.95 10.97 -27.22
C ALA A 19 -4.83 10.14 -25.93
N MET A 20 -3.61 9.83 -25.44
CA MET A 20 -3.42 9.08 -24.18
C MET A 20 -3.34 9.95 -22.92
N MET A 21 -3.31 11.29 -23.03
CA MET A 21 -3.30 12.19 -21.86
C MET A 21 -4.67 12.77 -21.49
N ALA A 22 -5.75 12.33 -22.15
CA ALA A 22 -7.11 12.84 -21.91
C ALA A 22 -8.06 11.84 -21.23
N VAL A 23 -7.55 10.70 -20.74
CA VAL A 23 -8.32 9.76 -19.92
C VAL A 23 -7.70 9.76 -18.53
N TYR A 24 -8.52 9.99 -17.50
CA TYR A 24 -8.21 10.22 -16.09
C TYR A 24 -7.98 11.70 -15.72
N PRO A 25 -9.08 12.42 -15.49
CA PRO A 25 -9.47 12.54 -14.09
C PRO A 25 -10.98 12.27 -13.93
N ALA A 26 -11.37 11.01 -13.74
CA ALA A 26 -12.73 10.66 -13.36
C ALA A 26 -12.81 9.39 -12.50
N VAL A 27 -11.80 9.16 -11.64
CA VAL A 27 -11.95 8.25 -10.48
C VAL A 27 -11.28 8.88 -9.26
N SER A 28 -11.62 10.14 -9.01
CA SER A 28 -11.63 10.69 -7.66
C SER A 28 -13.01 11.30 -7.42
N ALA A 29 -14.05 10.51 -7.72
CA ALA A 29 -15.33 10.74 -7.06
C ALA A 29 -15.05 10.55 -5.58
N SER A 30 -14.98 11.67 -4.86
CA SER A 30 -14.94 11.73 -3.42
C SER A 30 -16.13 10.96 -2.88
N GLN A 31 -15.93 9.69 -2.54
CA GLN A 31 -16.79 9.08 -1.54
C GLN A 31 -16.37 9.70 -0.20
N SER A 32 -16.91 10.88 0.10
CA SER A 32 -17.02 11.31 1.48
C SER A 32 -17.97 10.31 2.13
N SER A 33 -17.43 9.24 2.69
CA SER A 33 -18.21 8.44 3.62
C SER A 33 -18.55 9.37 4.77
N ASN A 34 -19.83 9.77 4.83
CA ASN A 34 -20.39 10.50 5.96
C ASN A 34 -20.27 9.58 7.17
N TRP A 35 -19.14 9.67 7.85
CA TRP A 35 -18.94 9.02 9.12
C TRP A 35 -19.83 9.79 10.10
N LYS A 36 -21.07 9.33 10.28
CA LYS A 36 -21.90 9.67 11.45
C LYS A 36 -21.28 9.00 12.67
N GLY A 37 -20.07 9.42 13.02
CA GLY A 37 -19.44 9.11 14.29
C GLY A 37 -20.25 9.78 15.37
N ASN A 38 -20.85 8.99 16.24
CA ASN A 38 -21.39 9.45 17.51
C ASN A 38 -20.30 10.28 18.22
N GLN A 39 -20.54 11.59 18.40
CA GLN A 39 -19.56 12.57 18.89
C GLN A 39 -19.08 12.32 20.33
N ASN A 40 -19.57 11.25 20.98
CA ASN A 40 -19.24 10.90 22.36
C ASN A 40 -18.19 9.77 22.50
N VAL A 41 -17.58 9.30 21.42
CA VAL A 41 -16.51 8.29 21.50
C VAL A 41 -15.29 8.78 20.74
N LEU A 42 -14.53 9.68 21.36
CA LEU A 42 -13.18 10.01 20.92
C LEU A 42 -12.33 8.73 20.93
N PRO A 43 -11.75 8.28 19.80
CA PRO A 43 -10.73 7.26 19.84
C PRO A 43 -9.49 7.83 20.57
N PRO A 44 -8.75 7.03 21.36
CA PRO A 44 -7.70 7.51 22.24
C PRO A 44 -6.44 7.82 21.44
N TRP A 45 -6.45 8.91 20.68
CA TRP A 45 -5.29 9.47 20.00
C TRP A 45 -4.78 10.63 20.84
N GLY A 46 -3.91 10.31 21.80
CA GLY A 46 -3.16 11.29 22.57
C GLY A 46 -3.51 11.26 24.05
N ASN A 47 -2.68 10.60 24.85
CA ASN A 47 -1.63 11.32 25.60
C ASN A 47 -0.71 10.27 26.24
N GLY A 48 0.59 10.52 26.18
CA GLY A 48 1.63 9.63 26.69
C GLY A 48 1.72 9.61 28.22
N ASN A 49 0.71 9.08 28.91
CA ASN A 49 0.79 8.73 30.33
C ASN A 49 0.44 7.26 30.50
N ALA A 50 1.44 6.47 30.91
CA ALA A 50 1.39 5.03 31.06
C ALA A 50 0.56 4.52 32.26
N GLU A 51 -0.45 5.27 32.73
CA GLU A 51 -1.08 5.01 34.04
C GLU A 51 -2.61 4.96 34.06
N THR A 52 -3.31 5.14 32.94
CA THR A 52 -4.79 5.07 32.93
C THR A 52 -5.35 4.20 31.82
N VAL A 53 -4.89 2.95 31.72
CA VAL A 53 -5.71 1.89 31.11
C VAL A 53 -6.59 1.33 32.22
N PRO A 54 -7.93 1.53 32.18
CA PRO A 54 -8.83 0.90 33.13
C PRO A 54 -8.64 -0.61 33.08
N ASN A 55 -8.35 -1.19 34.24
CA ASN A 55 -8.19 -2.61 34.50
C ASN A 55 -9.10 -3.49 33.61
N GLY A 56 -8.51 -4.30 32.74
CA GLY A 56 -9.24 -5.43 32.15
C GLY A 56 -8.73 -5.93 30.80
N TRP A 57 -7.92 -5.17 30.07
CA TRP A 57 -7.48 -5.60 28.75
C TRP A 57 -6.12 -6.30 28.86
N PRO A 58 -6.02 -7.59 28.53
CA PRO A 58 -4.77 -8.32 28.67
C PRO A 58 -3.66 -7.68 27.82
N ARG A 59 -2.53 -7.39 28.46
CA ARG A 59 -1.35 -6.69 27.91
C ARG A 59 -0.78 -7.34 26.63
N TRP A 60 -1.18 -8.57 26.30
CA TRP A 60 -0.82 -9.30 25.09
C TRP A 60 -1.63 -8.94 23.84
N MET A 61 -2.73 -8.18 23.96
CA MET A 61 -3.49 -7.68 22.80
C MET A 61 -2.98 -6.32 22.26
N ALA A 62 -2.04 -5.66 22.95
CA ALA A 62 -1.57 -4.32 22.61
C ALA A 62 -0.47 -4.26 21.52
N HIS A 63 -0.03 -5.40 20.96
CA HIS A 63 1.15 -5.46 20.08
C HIS A 63 0.86 -5.76 18.60
N GLY A 64 -0.35 -5.52 18.07
CA GLY A 64 -0.57 -5.83 16.64
C GLY A 64 -1.76 -5.22 15.92
N ARG A 65 -2.70 -4.57 16.61
CA ARG A 65 -3.87 -3.97 15.96
C ARG A 65 -3.78 -2.46 16.06
N GLY A 66 -3.12 -1.86 15.07
CA GLY A 66 -3.28 -0.43 14.81
C GLY A 66 -4.77 -0.08 14.74
N CYS A 67 -5.08 1.15 15.11
CA CYS A 67 -6.41 1.71 15.32
C CYS A 67 -7.34 1.72 14.09
N PHE A 68 -6.91 1.11 12.99
CA PHE A 68 -7.69 0.89 11.79
C PHE A 68 -7.92 -0.62 11.71
N GLY A 69 -9.17 -1.06 11.80
CA GLY A 69 -9.57 -2.48 11.79
C GLY A 69 -9.07 -3.25 10.56
N LEU A 70 -9.61 -4.44 10.35
CA LEU A 70 -9.34 -5.23 9.14
C LEU A 70 -9.74 -4.42 7.90
N LEU A 71 -8.80 -3.66 7.33
CA LEU A 71 -9.00 -2.97 6.07
C LEU A 71 -9.19 -4.05 5.02
N GLU A 72 -10.39 -4.11 4.45
CA GLU A 72 -10.66 -4.98 3.33
C GLU A 72 -9.90 -4.43 2.11
N VAL A 73 -9.01 -5.26 1.58
CA VAL A 73 -8.15 -4.89 0.45
C VAL A 73 -8.76 -5.47 -0.81
N SER A 74 -9.18 -4.60 -1.72
CA SER A 74 -9.70 -5.02 -3.02
C SER A 74 -8.65 -5.79 -3.83
N GLU A 75 -9.10 -6.71 -4.69
CA GLU A 75 -8.20 -7.48 -5.56
C GLU A 75 -7.41 -6.58 -6.52
N ALA A 76 -8.07 -5.54 -7.06
CA ALA A 76 -7.41 -4.55 -7.90
C ALA A 76 -6.21 -3.88 -7.21
N PHE A 77 -6.35 -3.57 -5.91
CA PHE A 77 -5.25 -3.03 -5.12
C PHE A 77 -4.13 -4.05 -4.93
N LYS A 78 -4.47 -5.31 -4.60
CA LYS A 78 -3.47 -6.38 -4.45
C LYS A 78 -2.67 -6.57 -5.73
N ASN A 79 -3.34 -6.63 -6.88
CA ASN A 79 -2.71 -6.79 -8.19
C ASN A 79 -1.78 -5.62 -8.49
N LYS A 80 -2.23 -4.38 -8.28
CA LYS A 80 -1.37 -3.19 -8.46
C LYS A 80 -0.10 -3.25 -7.61
N VAL A 81 -0.21 -3.64 -6.33
CA VAL A 81 0.96 -3.80 -5.45
C VAL A 81 1.89 -4.90 -5.96
N LEU A 82 1.32 -6.03 -6.39
CA LEU A 82 2.09 -7.16 -6.91
C LEU A 82 2.80 -6.81 -8.22
N ASP A 83 2.18 -6.04 -9.11
CA ASP A 83 2.79 -5.63 -10.37
C ASP A 83 3.99 -4.72 -10.13
N ILE A 84 3.87 -3.77 -9.19
CA ILE A 84 4.99 -2.92 -8.75
C ILE A 84 6.09 -3.77 -8.09
N ALA A 85 5.72 -4.71 -7.23
CA ALA A 85 6.71 -5.54 -6.56
C ALA A 85 7.44 -6.48 -7.54
N LYS A 86 6.73 -7.06 -8.51
CA LYS A 86 7.30 -7.95 -9.53
C LYS A 86 8.17 -7.23 -10.55
N SER A 87 8.06 -5.92 -10.70
CA SER A 87 8.96 -5.17 -11.59
C SER A 87 10.35 -4.95 -10.98
N ASP A 88 10.48 -5.11 -9.65
CA ASP A 88 11.73 -4.99 -8.93
C ASP A 88 12.58 -6.27 -9.03
N LYS A 89 13.86 -6.10 -9.39
CA LYS A 89 14.79 -7.23 -9.64
C LYS A 89 15.07 -8.04 -8.37
N ASP A 90 15.18 -7.37 -7.22
CA ASP A 90 15.50 -8.04 -5.95
C ASP A 90 14.30 -8.86 -5.46
N VAL A 91 13.09 -8.32 -5.64
CA VAL A 91 11.85 -9.07 -5.36
C VAL A 91 11.70 -10.27 -6.31
N GLN A 92 12.01 -10.12 -7.61
CA GLN A 92 12.02 -11.26 -8.54
C GLN A 92 12.99 -12.35 -8.09
N SER A 93 14.19 -11.97 -7.63
CA SER A 93 15.15 -12.94 -7.09
C SER A 93 14.55 -13.71 -5.91
N LEU A 94 13.91 -13.02 -4.96
CA LEU A 94 13.26 -13.68 -3.82
C LEU A 94 12.16 -14.66 -4.26
N LEU A 95 11.33 -14.28 -5.24
CA LEU A 95 10.29 -15.16 -5.76
C LEU A 95 10.89 -16.40 -6.44
N ASN A 96 11.95 -16.22 -7.23
CA ASN A 96 12.69 -17.31 -7.86
C ASN A 96 13.38 -18.23 -6.83
N ASP A 97 13.84 -17.66 -5.72
CA ASP A 97 14.41 -18.40 -4.60
C ASP A 97 13.36 -19.20 -3.81
N GLY A 98 12.08 -19.14 -4.18
CA GLY A 98 11.00 -19.93 -3.60
C GLY A 98 10.20 -19.21 -2.52
N TYR A 99 10.33 -17.90 -2.38
CA TYR A 99 9.43 -17.14 -1.52
C TYR A 99 8.03 -17.00 -2.14
N SER A 100 7.00 -17.17 -1.33
CA SER A 100 5.59 -17.03 -1.73
C SER A 100 4.94 -15.80 -1.09
N VAL A 101 4.04 -15.15 -1.81
CA VAL A 101 3.26 -14.03 -1.25
C VAL A 101 2.26 -14.56 -0.24
N THR A 102 2.36 -14.10 1.00
CA THR A 102 1.49 -14.52 2.11
C THR A 102 0.55 -13.42 2.59
N GLY A 103 0.83 -12.16 2.24
CA GLY A 103 -0.04 -11.05 2.61
C GLY A 103 0.29 -9.75 1.90
N VAL A 104 -0.75 -8.94 1.72
CA VAL A 104 -0.65 -7.56 1.22
C VAL A 104 -1.41 -6.67 2.20
N ARG A 105 -0.71 -5.72 2.81
CA ARG A 105 -1.29 -4.79 3.78
C ARG A 105 -1.10 -3.35 3.31
N PRO A 106 -2.16 -2.55 3.09
CA PRO A 106 -2.02 -1.15 2.75
C PRO A 106 -1.43 -0.36 3.92
N VAL A 107 -0.62 0.65 3.60
CA VAL A 107 -0.17 1.69 4.52
C VAL A 107 -1.03 2.91 4.24
N VAL A 108 -1.94 3.21 5.16
CA VAL A 108 -2.91 4.30 5.04
C VAL A 108 -2.40 5.51 5.81
N LYS A 109 -2.45 6.67 5.16
CA LYS A 109 -2.21 7.98 5.76
C LYS A 109 -3.53 8.74 5.84
N ALA A 110 -3.83 9.27 7.02
CA ALA A 110 -4.91 10.23 7.21
C ALA A 110 -4.31 11.65 7.16
N VAL A 111 -4.97 12.57 6.46
CA VAL A 111 -4.58 13.97 6.35
C VAL A 111 -5.76 14.83 6.78
N VAL A 112 -5.50 15.79 7.67
CA VAL A 112 -6.48 16.77 8.12
C VAL A 112 -6.33 18.03 7.29
N GLY A 113 -7.39 18.46 6.62
CA GLY A 113 -7.46 19.70 5.84
C GLY A 113 -7.67 20.92 6.73
N GLU A 114 -7.45 22.11 6.15
CA GLU A 114 -7.64 23.40 6.83
C GLU A 114 -9.10 23.64 7.25
N ASP A 115 -10.05 23.04 6.53
CA ASP A 115 -11.49 23.02 6.83
C ASP A 115 -11.88 22.01 7.91
N GLY A 116 -10.90 21.28 8.47
CA GLY A 116 -11.11 20.21 9.43
C GLY A 116 -11.56 18.88 8.81
N SER A 117 -11.61 18.77 7.48
CA SER A 117 -11.92 17.50 6.81
C SER A 117 -10.80 16.47 7.00
N VAL A 118 -11.15 15.17 7.07
CA VAL A 118 -10.17 14.09 7.18
C VAL A 118 -10.26 13.20 5.95
N THR A 119 -9.16 13.13 5.20
CA THR A 119 -9.05 12.22 4.05
C THR A 119 -8.09 11.07 4.38
N MET A 120 -8.49 9.85 4.09
CA MET A 120 -7.65 8.65 4.24
C MET A 120 -7.25 8.12 2.87
N LYS A 121 -5.97 7.92 2.64
CA LYS A 121 -5.43 7.38 1.38
C LYS A 121 -4.37 6.33 1.65
N ALA A 122 -4.41 5.23 0.90
CA ALA A 122 -3.30 4.27 0.87
C ALA A 122 -2.16 4.86 0.04
N THR A 123 -1.07 5.26 0.70
CA THR A 123 0.12 5.84 0.04
C THR A 123 1.19 4.78 -0.21
N GLY A 124 1.12 3.65 0.50
CA GLY A 124 2.02 2.54 0.29
C GLY A 124 1.37 1.20 0.58
N ALA A 125 2.15 0.13 0.45
CA ALA A 125 1.76 -1.21 0.86
C ALA A 125 2.97 -1.96 1.42
N ILE A 126 2.67 -2.90 2.31
CA ILE A 126 3.62 -3.88 2.81
C ILE A 126 3.22 -5.22 2.21
N LEU A 127 4.12 -5.79 1.43
CA LEU A 127 4.01 -7.13 0.88
C LEU A 127 4.85 -8.08 1.74
N THR A 128 4.22 -9.12 2.25
CA THR A 128 4.89 -10.15 3.05
C THR A 128 5.11 -11.38 2.20
N LEU A 129 6.38 -11.72 2.00
CA LEU A 129 6.82 -12.96 1.38
C LEU A 129 7.28 -13.95 2.46
N SER A 130 6.98 -15.24 2.29
CA SER A 130 7.42 -16.28 3.23
C SER A 130 8.00 -17.47 2.48
N LYS A 131 9.06 -18.06 3.06
CA LYS A 131 9.69 -19.31 2.64
C LYS A 131 10.14 -20.06 3.89
N ASP A 132 9.58 -21.24 4.16
CA ASP A 132 9.91 -22.06 5.33
C ASP A 132 9.91 -21.25 6.65
N SER A 133 11.09 -21.08 7.27
CA SER A 133 11.30 -20.30 8.50
C SER A 133 11.80 -18.86 8.24
N ALA A 134 11.83 -18.42 6.99
CA ALA A 134 12.23 -17.09 6.57
C ALA A 134 11.03 -16.26 6.08
N ARG A 135 11.09 -14.95 6.31
CA ARG A 135 10.11 -13.97 5.84
C ARG A 135 10.82 -12.78 5.22
N ALA A 136 10.33 -12.28 4.10
CA ALA A 136 10.75 -11.00 3.56
C ALA A 136 9.59 -10.00 3.63
N ILE A 137 9.88 -8.81 4.12
CA ILE A 137 8.95 -7.68 4.19
C ILE A 137 9.38 -6.70 3.12
N VAL A 138 8.52 -6.51 2.12
CA VAL A 138 8.76 -5.60 0.99
C VAL A 138 7.88 -4.37 1.19
N LYS A 139 8.51 -3.19 1.25
CA LYS A 139 7.83 -1.90 1.33
C LYS A 139 7.64 -1.35 -0.08
N VAL A 140 6.39 -1.14 -0.46
CA VAL A 140 6.00 -0.61 -1.77
C VAL A 140 5.46 0.80 -1.60
N ASP A 141 6.00 1.73 -2.38
CA ASP A 141 5.49 3.08 -2.53
C ASP A 141 4.56 3.11 -3.74
N LEU A 142 3.28 3.39 -3.49
CA LEU A 142 2.24 3.41 -4.51
C LEU A 142 2.18 4.72 -5.28
N GLU A 143 2.76 5.79 -4.73
CA GLU A 143 2.78 7.11 -5.36
C GLU A 143 3.92 7.18 -6.38
N ASN A 144 5.09 6.62 -6.02
CA ASN A 144 6.25 6.54 -6.91
C ASN A 144 6.34 5.23 -7.69
N ALA A 145 5.36 4.33 -7.54
CA ALA A 145 5.29 3.02 -8.20
C ALA A 145 6.59 2.21 -8.12
N LYS A 146 7.20 2.13 -6.92
CA LYS A 146 8.48 1.46 -6.71
C LYS A 146 8.59 0.76 -5.36
N VAL A 147 9.50 -0.20 -5.27
CA VAL A 147 9.92 -0.78 -4.00
C VAL A 147 10.87 0.19 -3.31
N THR A 148 10.65 0.46 -2.01
CA THR A 148 11.46 1.39 -1.21
C THR A 148 12.32 0.69 -0.17
N GLY A 149 12.10 -0.60 0.06
CA GLY A 149 12.95 -1.39 0.93
C GLY A 149 12.50 -2.84 1.02
N ILE A 150 13.46 -3.70 1.28
CA ILE A 150 13.28 -5.13 1.51
C ILE A 150 13.97 -5.47 2.82
N THR A 151 13.29 -6.19 3.70
CA THR A 151 13.85 -6.65 4.98
C THR A 151 13.60 -8.14 5.11
N ILE A 152 14.67 -8.92 5.23
CA ILE A 152 14.60 -10.38 5.35
C ILE A 152 14.83 -10.75 6.82
N LEU A 153 13.96 -11.61 7.33
CA LEU A 153 13.97 -12.14 8.69
C LEU A 153 14.12 -13.66 8.59
N THR A 154 15.19 -14.20 9.15
CA THR A 154 15.43 -15.64 9.22
C THR A 154 15.23 -16.11 10.66
N LYS A 155 14.38 -17.12 10.87
CA LYS A 155 14.20 -17.75 12.18
C LYS A 155 14.90 -19.10 12.22
N THR A 156 15.86 -19.24 13.13
CA THR A 156 16.44 -20.55 13.48
C THR A 156 15.76 -21.08 14.73
N THR A 157 15.28 -22.32 14.70
CA THR A 157 14.66 -22.98 15.85
C THR A 157 15.54 -24.13 16.30
N ILE A 158 15.96 -24.12 17.58
CA ILE A 158 16.72 -25.22 18.20
C ILE A 158 15.79 -25.92 19.18
N THR A 159 15.32 -27.11 18.82
CA THR A 159 14.48 -27.95 19.69
C THR A 159 15.36 -28.71 20.68
N LYS A 160 15.04 -28.62 21.97
CA LYS A 160 15.70 -29.38 23.04
C LYS A 160 14.82 -30.56 23.48
N PRO A 161 15.40 -31.70 23.89
CA PRO A 161 14.67 -32.85 24.43
C PRO A 161 13.99 -32.54 25.76
#